data_AF-A0A7X1TM32-F1
#
_entry.id   AF-A0A7X1TM32-F1
#
_cell.length_a   1.000
_cell.length_b   1.000
_cell.length_c   1.000
_cell.angle_alpha   90.00
_cell.angle_beta   90.00
_cell.angle_gamma   90.00
#
_symmetry.space_group_name_H-M   'P 1'
#
loop_
_entity.id
_entity.type
_entity.pdbx_description
1 polymer ?
#
loop_
_entity_poly.entity_id
_entity_poly.type
_entity_poly.pdbx_seq_one_letter_code
_entity_poly.pdbx_strand_id
1 'polypeptide(L)' 'MLLAQISDLHIKRPGALAYRRVDTAAYLARCIERLNALDPRPDAVVMTGDLVDQGEPEQYAHLKSLLATLEIPYYLLVG' A
#
# COMPACT_ATOMS: atom_id res chain seq x y z
N MET A 1 21.83 -5.45 2.39
CA MET A 1 20.63 -5.07 1.63
C MET A 1 19.44 -5.84 2.18
N LEU A 2 18.41 -5.14 2.65
CA LEU A 2 17.18 -5.66 3.22
C LEU A 2 15.98 -5.07 2.46
N LEU A 3 15.10 -5.93 1.96
CA LEU A 3 13.89 -5.53 1.26
C LEU A 3 12.67 -5.96 2.05
N ALA A 4 11.68 -5.07 2.14
CA ALA A 4 10.34 -5.45 2.56
C ALA A 4 9.49 -5.70 1.31
N GLN A 5 8.79 -6.84 1.26
CA GLN A 5 7.83 -7.13 0.20
C GLN A 5 6.42 -7.16 0.79
N ILE A 6 5.50 -6.42 0.18
CA ILE A 6 4.06 -6.50 0.42
C ILE A 6 3.34 -6.72 -0.91
N SER A 7 2.09 -7.16 -0.88
CA SER A 7 1.34 -7.49 -2.10
C SER A 7 -0.16 -7.34 -1.84
N ASP A 8 -0.94 -7.34 -2.93
CA ASP A 8 -2.39 -7.50 -2.91
C ASP A 8 -3.07 -6.46 -1.99
N LEU A 9 -2.81 -5.18 -2.28
CA LEU A 9 -3.29 -4.07 -1.45
C LEU A 9 -4.79 -3.85 -1.62
N HIS A 10 -5.34 -4.14 -2.81
CA HIS A 10 -6.75 -3.96 -3.18
C HIS A 10 -7.33 -2.63 -2.69
N ILE A 11 -6.61 -1.52 -2.91
CA ILE A 11 -7.09 -0.21 -2.47
C ILE A 11 -8.37 0.15 -3.21
N LYS A 12 -9.38 0.52 -2.40
CA LYS A 12 -10.69 0.98 -2.84
C LYS A 12 -10.71 2.52 -2.88
N ARG A 13 -11.82 3.10 -3.34
CA ARG A 13 -12.06 4.54 -3.24
C ARG A 13 -12.15 4.98 -1.77
N PRO A 14 -11.90 6.26 -1.43
CA PRO A 14 -12.01 6.74 -0.06
C PRO A 14 -13.36 6.39 0.58
N GLY A 15 -13.33 5.86 1.81
CA GLY A 15 -14.52 5.43 2.57
C GLY A 15 -15.17 4.12 2.12
N ALA A 16 -14.70 3.48 1.04
CA ALA A 16 -15.21 2.19 0.60
C ALA A 16 -14.51 1.02 1.31
N LEU A 17 -15.27 -0.02 1.65
CA LEU A 17 -14.75 -1.24 2.25
C LEU A 17 -14.70 -2.37 1.22
N ALA A 18 -13.59 -3.11 1.18
CA ALA A 18 -13.51 -4.37 0.46
C ALA A 18 -14.53 -5.36 1.05
N TYR A 19 -15.32 -5.98 0.17
CA TYR A 19 -16.42 -6.87 0.53
C TYR A 19 -17.41 -6.29 1.57
N ARG A 20 -17.53 -4.96 1.64
CA ARG A 20 -18.32 -4.23 2.66
C ARG A 20 -17.91 -4.52 4.11
N ARG A 21 -16.66 -4.95 4.34
CA ARG A 21 -16.18 -5.40 5.66
C ARG A 21 -14.77 -4.94 6.02
N VAL A 22 -13.88 -4.85 5.04
CA VAL A 22 -12.44 -4.64 5.26
C VAL A 22 -12.04 -3.27 4.76
N ASP A 23 -11.48 -2.45 5.63
CA ASP A 23 -10.90 -1.15 5.27
C ASP A 23 -9.43 -1.36 4.83
N THR A 24 -9.22 -1.62 3.54
CA THR A 24 -7.88 -1.88 3.00
C THR A 24 -6.96 -0.66 3.12
N ALA A 25 -7.51 0.55 3.07
CA ALA A 25 -6.75 1.78 3.24
C ALA A 25 -6.21 1.94 4.67
N ALA A 26 -7.04 1.68 5.68
CA ALA A 26 -6.59 1.69 7.08
C ALA A 26 -5.51 0.63 7.36
N TYR A 27 -5.63 -0.56 6.76
CA TYR A 27 -4.60 -1.59 6.90
C TYR A 27 -3.29 -1.21 6.21
N LEU A 28 -3.34 -0.63 5.01
CA LEU A 28 -2.16 -0.14 4.33
C LEU A 28 -1.48 0.99 5.12
N ALA A 29 -2.24 1.95 5.65
CA ALA A 29 -1.69 3.03 6.47
C ALA A 29 -0.92 2.49 7.69
N ARG A 30 -1.52 1.53 8.42
CA ARG A 30 -0.85 0.84 9.54
C ARG A 30 0.38 0.04 9.10
N CYS A 31 0.34 -0.57 7.93
CA CYS A 31 1.49 -1.28 7.36
C CYS A 31 2.65 -0.30 7.09
N ILE A 32 2.35 0.85 6.48
CA ILE A 32 3.33 1.91 6.21
C ILE A 32 3.94 2.44 7.51
N GLU A 33 3.13 2.73 8.53
CA GLU A 33 3.62 3.13 9.86
C GLU A 33 4.58 2.09 10.44
N ARG A 34 4.24 0.80 10.32
CA ARG A 34 5.11 -0.27 10.81
C ARG A 34 6.41 -0.35 10.03
N LEU A 35 6.36 -0.24 8.70
CA LEU A 35 7.52 -0.26 7.82
C LEU A 35 8.48 0.88 8.14
N ASN A 36 7.97 2.10 8.30
CA ASN A 36 8.76 3.28 8.66
C ASN A 36 9.47 3.12 10.02
N ALA A 37 8.88 2.35 10.95
CA ALA A 37 9.37 2.10 12.30
C ALA A 37 10.22 0.82 12.46
N LEU A 38 10.54 0.11 11.38
CA LEU A 38 11.42 -1.06 11.46
C LEU A 38 12.86 -0.66 11.79
N ASP A 39 13.50 -1.46 12.65
CA ASP A 39 14.94 -1.39 12.96
C ASP A 39 15.51 -2.82 12.91
N PRO A 40 16.38 -3.14 11.93
CA PRO A 40 16.88 -2.26 10.88
C PRO A 40 15.78 -1.84 9.88
N ARG A 41 15.86 -0.60 9.39
CA ARG A 41 14.96 -0.08 8.35
C ARG A 41 15.27 -0.74 7.00
N PRO A 42 14.26 -1.23 6.24
CA PRO A 42 14.47 -1.74 4.88
C PRO A 42 15.05 -0.69 3.93
N ASP A 43 15.87 -1.12 2.98
CA ASP A 43 16.43 -0.27 1.92
C ASP A 43 15.37 0.11 0.87
N ALA A 44 14.39 -0.78 0.65
CA ALA A 44 13.25 -0.52 -0.21
C ALA A 44 12.03 -1.39 0.15
N VAL A 45 10.85 -0.94 -0.29
CA VAL A 45 9.60 -1.71 -0.27
C VAL A 45 9.20 -2.11 -1.69
N VAL A 46 8.89 -3.38 -1.93
CA VAL A 46 8.39 -3.88 -3.22
C VAL A 46 6.93 -4.26 -3.07
N MET A 47 6.07 -3.75 -3.96
CA MET A 47 4.64 -4.03 -3.99
C MET A 47 4.31 -4.81 -5.26
N THR A 48 3.95 -6.09 -5.11
CA THR A 48 4.04 -7.08 -6.20
C THR A 48 2.77 -7.29 -7.03
N GLY A 49 1.80 -6.36 -7.01
CA GLY A 49 0.58 -6.46 -7.82
C GLY A 49 -0.68 -6.16 -7.00
N ASP A 50 -1.83 -6.20 -7.69
CA ASP A 50 -3.16 -5.96 -7.11
C ASP A 50 -3.22 -4.73 -6.20
N LEU A 51 -2.62 -3.64 -6.71
CA LEU A 51 -2.44 -2.39 -5.97
C LEU A 51 -3.78 -1.71 -5.66
N VAL A 52 -4.74 -1.82 -6.60
CA VAL A 52 -6.10 -1.31 -6.48
C VAL A 52 -7.08 -2.40 -6.91
N ASP A 53 -8.31 -2.34 -6.42
CA ASP A 53 -9.27 -3.44 -6.57
C ASP A 53 -9.94 -3.52 -7.96
N GLN A 54 -10.17 -2.38 -8.63
CA GLN A 54 -10.96 -2.29 -9.86
C GLN A 54 -10.25 -1.53 -10.99
N GLY A 55 -8.99 -1.13 -10.77
CA GLY A 55 -8.20 -0.41 -11.78
C GLY A 55 -8.68 1.01 -12.06
N GLU A 56 -9.52 1.60 -11.21
CA GLU A 56 -10.11 2.91 -11.47
C GLU A 56 -9.18 4.06 -11.08
N PRO A 57 -9.19 5.18 -11.83
CA PRO A 57 -8.32 6.34 -11.53
C PRO A 57 -8.45 6.87 -10.10
N GLU A 58 -9.66 6.87 -9.55
CA GLU A 58 -9.92 7.33 -8.17
C GLU A 58 -9.24 6.45 -7.12
N GLN A 59 -9.17 5.13 -7.36
CA GLN A 59 -8.49 4.19 -6.47
C GLN A 59 -6.97 4.40 -6.50
N TYR A 60 -6.41 4.67 -7.68
CA TYR A 60 -4.99 5.01 -7.80
C TYR A 60 -4.65 6.35 -7.15
N ALA A 61 -5.53 7.35 -7.27
CA ALA A 61 -5.37 8.62 -6.56
C ALA A 61 -5.34 8.42 -5.04
N HIS A 62 -6.22 7.55 -4.53
CA HIS A 62 -6.26 7.20 -3.11
C HIS A 62 -5.03 6.39 -2.67
N LEU A 63 -4.62 5.38 -3.44
CA LEU A 63 -3.37 4.66 -3.18
C LEU A 63 -2.19 5.63 -3.12
N LYS A 64 -2.09 6.56 -4.07
CA LYS A 64 -1.03 7.56 -4.10
C LYS A 64 -1.01 8.45 -2.85
N SER A 65 -2.18 8.83 -2.32
CA SER A 65 -2.22 9.62 -1.09
C SER A 65 -1.79 8.84 0.14
N LEU A 66 -2.10 7.54 0.21
CA LEU A 66 -1.63 6.65 1.28
C LEU A 66 -0.09 6.47 1.21
N LEU A 67 0.43 6.15 0.01
CA LEU A 67 1.86 5.95 -0.23
C LEU A 67 2.71 7.21 0.00
N ALA A 68 2.12 8.41 -0.03
CA ALA A 68 2.83 9.65 0.28
C ALA A 68 3.40 9.69 1.71
N THR A 69 2.93 8.82 2.60
CA THR A 69 3.42 8.70 3.99
C THR A 69 4.53 7.66 4.17
N LEU A 70 4.84 6.87 3.13
CA LEU A 70 5.92 5.90 3.16
C LEU A 70 7.27 6.62 2.98
N GLU A 71 8.13 6.55 4.00
CA GLU A 71 9.44 7.23 4.00
C GLU A 71 10.53 6.42 3.29
N ILE A 72 10.25 5.16 2.98
CA ILE A 72 11.17 4.22 2.36
C ILE A 72 10.93 4.21 0.84
N PRO A 73 11.99 4.22 0.00
CA PRO A 73 11.84 4.06 -1.45
C PRO A 73 11.02 2.82 -1.80
N TYR A 74 10.11 2.94 -2.76
CA TYR A 74 9.24 1.82 -3.13
C TYR A 74 9.17 1.58 -4.64
N TYR A 75 8.94 0.32 -4.99
CA TYR A 75 8.80 -0.15 -6.36
C TYR A 75 7.45 -0.86 -6.51
N LEU A 76 6.70 -0.49 -7.53
CA LEU A 76 5.37 -1.01 -7.82
C LEU A 76 5.42 -1.90 -9.05
N LEU A 77 4.79 -3.07 -8.97
CA LEU A 77 4.58 -3.96 -10.10
C LEU A 77 3.08 -3.99 -10.46
N VAL A 78 2.79 -4.34 -11.71
CA VAL A 78 1.42 -4.59 -12.17
C VAL A 78 0.96 -5.98 -11.72
N GLY A 79 -0.33 -6.10 -11.40
CA GLY A 79 -1.05 -7.37 -11.18
C GLY A 79 -2.16 -7.52 -12.20
#